data_AF-W4Q685-F1
#
_entry.id   AF-W4Q685-F1
#
_cell.length_a   1.000
_cell.length_b   1.000
_cell.length_c   1.000
_cell.angle_alpha   90.00
_cell.angle_beta   90.00
_cell.angle_gamma   90.00
#
_symmetry.space_group_name_H-M   'P 1'
#
loop_
_entity.id
_entity.type
_entity.pdbx_description
1 polymer ?
#
loop_
_entity_poly.entity_id
_entity_poly.type
_entity_poly.pdbx_seq_one_letter_code
_entity_poly.pdbx_strand_id
1 'polypeptide(L)'
;MLLLYRRIMNKFDEEVVQQLLRETFVYPEKEDVLFELYWVMKLIKANAEKAELQLIDGKRNLVASWSDEYDYHIYHDSTGSKELQFSISTEEVRETYHPYIKKKVDSMKRSADLASTFFERNVESKTFWSGRPDILIEVYEKETGELQKVVIGEVKHTKNVDYAMKGLRELVDYMELVKGRDGEYLNERDDLEMEGMLFVGDMEVEKEKRQGVSVVSVRDVGCEVEGTGKGKTGSLSGLKDGDAHLVNRKGRSN
;
A
#
# COMPACT_ATOMS: atom_id res chain seq x y z
N MET A 1 -17.65 -19.72 8.37
CA MET A 1 -17.93 -19.01 7.10
C MET A 1 -19.08 -18.01 7.25
N LEU A 2 -20.35 -18.43 7.37
CA LEU A 2 -21.52 -17.52 7.52
C LEU A 2 -21.50 -16.62 8.79
N LEU A 3 -20.84 -17.04 9.87
CA LEU A 3 -20.77 -16.28 11.12
C LEU A 3 -19.73 -15.16 11.12
N LEU A 4 -18.59 -15.37 10.45
CA LEU A 4 -17.58 -14.32 10.26
C LEU A 4 -18.09 -13.28 9.26
N TYR A 5 -18.71 -13.76 8.18
CA TYR A 5 -19.50 -12.96 7.24
C TYR A 5 -20.54 -12.08 7.95
N ARG A 6 -21.42 -12.65 8.79
CA ARG A 6 -22.39 -11.86 9.57
C ARG A 6 -21.74 -10.83 10.50
N ARG A 7 -20.58 -11.14 11.06
CA ARG A 7 -19.88 -10.26 12.02
C ARG A 7 -19.19 -9.08 11.31
N ILE A 8 -18.69 -9.28 10.10
CA ILE A 8 -18.15 -8.22 9.22
C ILE A 8 -19.30 -7.40 8.61
N MET A 9 -20.37 -8.08 8.13
CA MET A 9 -21.57 -7.46 7.54
C MET A 9 -22.32 -6.56 8.53
N ASN A 10 -22.37 -6.88 9.81
CA ASN A 10 -23.02 -6.04 10.82
C ASN A 10 -22.35 -4.66 11.03
N LYS A 11 -21.19 -4.38 10.40
CA LYS A 11 -20.45 -3.11 10.51
C LYS A 11 -20.36 -2.31 9.19
N PHE A 12 -21.06 -2.73 8.14
CA PHE A 12 -21.14 -2.03 6.86
C PHE A 12 -22.57 -1.97 6.32
N ASP A 13 -22.77 -1.06 5.36
CA ASP A 13 -23.93 -1.09 4.49
C ASP A 13 -23.89 -2.38 3.66
N GLU A 14 -24.90 -3.22 3.88
CA GLU A 14 -25.05 -4.53 3.25
C GLU A 14 -25.01 -4.45 1.72
N GLU A 15 -25.48 -3.34 1.14
CA GLU A 15 -25.53 -3.11 -0.30
C GLU A 15 -24.16 -2.90 -0.94
N VAL A 16 -23.27 -2.10 -0.32
CA VAL A 16 -21.95 -1.76 -0.89
C VAL A 16 -21.01 -2.97 -0.86
N VAL A 17 -21.02 -3.74 0.23
CA VAL A 17 -20.22 -4.97 0.35
C VAL A 17 -20.77 -6.07 -0.56
N GLN A 18 -22.10 -6.21 -0.67
CA GLN A 18 -22.70 -7.14 -1.62
C GLN A 18 -22.45 -6.74 -3.08
N GLN A 19 -22.44 -5.45 -3.40
CA GLN A 19 -22.18 -4.97 -4.75
C GLN A 19 -20.73 -5.24 -5.16
N LEU A 20 -19.76 -4.92 -4.29
CA LEU A 20 -18.35 -5.25 -4.57
C LEU A 20 -18.18 -6.77 -4.71
N LEU A 21 -18.71 -7.60 -3.82
CA LEU A 21 -18.58 -9.06 -3.90
C LEU A 21 -19.31 -9.68 -5.11
N ARG A 22 -20.41 -9.06 -5.58
CA ARG A 22 -21.13 -9.47 -6.81
C ARG A 22 -20.42 -9.02 -8.08
N GLU A 23 -19.72 -7.90 -8.01
CA GLU A 23 -18.96 -7.36 -9.12
C GLU A 23 -17.61 -8.11 -9.16
N THR A 24 -16.75 -8.03 -8.14
CA THR A 24 -15.37 -8.59 -8.05
C THR A 24 -15.20 -10.13 -8.07
N PHE A 25 -16.11 -10.90 -8.69
CA PHE A 25 -16.26 -12.36 -8.66
C PHE A 25 -14.97 -13.23 -8.69
N VAL A 26 -14.29 -13.28 -7.56
CA VAL A 26 -13.53 -14.41 -7.01
C VAL A 26 -13.99 -14.51 -5.57
N TYR A 27 -14.72 -15.57 -5.21
CA TYR A 27 -15.10 -15.80 -3.81
C TYR A 27 -13.81 -15.99 -3.01
N PRO A 28 -13.42 -15.07 -2.11
CA PRO A 28 -12.16 -15.22 -1.38
C PRO A 28 -12.29 -16.41 -0.44
N GLU A 29 -11.53 -17.47 -0.72
CA GLU A 29 -11.55 -18.71 0.07
C GLU A 29 -10.83 -18.54 1.41
N LYS A 30 -10.04 -17.47 1.56
CA LYS A 30 -9.19 -17.18 2.73
C LYS A 30 -9.70 -15.99 3.52
N GLU A 31 -9.66 -16.13 4.85
CA GLU A 31 -10.07 -15.11 5.81
C GLU A 31 -9.19 -13.85 5.75
N ASP A 32 -7.89 -14.00 5.47
CA ASP A 32 -6.96 -12.87 5.37
C ASP A 32 -7.31 -11.92 4.22
N VAL A 33 -7.66 -12.48 3.05
CA VAL A 33 -8.08 -11.69 1.87
C VAL A 33 -9.38 -10.91 2.14
N LEU A 34 -10.32 -11.50 2.89
CA LEU A 34 -11.53 -10.79 3.32
C LEU A 34 -11.19 -9.61 4.24
N PHE A 35 -10.16 -9.77 5.08
CA PHE A 35 -9.72 -8.73 6.00
C PHE A 35 -8.94 -7.61 5.27
N GLU A 36 -8.18 -7.94 4.23
CA GLU A 36 -7.56 -6.95 3.33
C GLU A 36 -8.64 -6.12 2.61
N LEU A 37 -9.61 -6.79 1.98
CA LEU A 37 -10.72 -6.11 1.30
C LEU A 37 -11.57 -5.26 2.26
N TYR A 38 -11.74 -5.69 3.51
CA TYR A 38 -12.38 -4.87 4.55
C TYR A 38 -11.71 -3.50 4.68
N TRP A 39 -10.38 -3.45 4.74
CA TRP A 39 -9.63 -2.21 4.91
C TRP A 39 -9.65 -1.35 3.66
N VAL A 40 -9.52 -1.96 2.48
CA VAL A 40 -9.72 -1.26 1.19
C VAL A 40 -11.06 -0.54 1.16
N MET A 41 -12.14 -1.21 1.57
CA MET A 41 -13.47 -0.59 1.59
C MET A 41 -13.62 0.51 2.65
N LYS A 42 -12.96 0.36 3.82
CA LYS A 42 -12.91 1.44 4.82
C LYS A 42 -12.21 2.68 4.27
N LEU A 43 -11.09 2.49 3.56
CA LEU A 43 -10.35 3.59 2.93
C LEU A 43 -11.19 4.28 1.86
N ILE A 44 -11.85 3.53 0.97
CA ILE A 44 -12.73 4.12 -0.05
C ILE A 44 -13.87 4.90 0.62
N LYS A 45 -14.59 4.29 1.59
CA LYS A 45 -15.72 4.94 2.26
C LYS A 45 -15.33 6.20 3.03
N ALA A 46 -14.13 6.25 3.59
CA ALA A 46 -13.66 7.38 4.39
C ALA A 46 -13.19 8.57 3.53
N ASN A 47 -12.86 8.34 2.25
CA ASN A 47 -12.17 9.34 1.43
C ASN A 47 -12.88 9.67 0.11
N ALA A 48 -13.78 8.83 -0.40
CA ALA A 48 -14.49 9.07 -1.65
C ALA A 48 -15.98 9.34 -1.40
N GLU A 49 -16.50 10.47 -1.90
CA GLU A 49 -17.95 10.71 -1.97
C GLU A 49 -18.62 9.86 -3.05
N LYS A 50 -17.93 9.68 -4.19
CA LYS A 50 -18.34 8.84 -5.31
C LYS A 50 -17.12 8.15 -5.90
N ALA A 51 -17.00 6.84 -5.69
CA ALA A 51 -15.94 6.03 -6.27
C ALA A 51 -16.47 5.15 -7.40
N GLU A 52 -15.69 5.03 -8.46
CA GLU A 52 -15.91 4.02 -9.51
C GLU A 52 -15.24 2.72 -9.06
N LEU A 53 -16.05 1.72 -8.74
CA LEU A 53 -15.57 0.40 -8.36
C LEU A 53 -15.23 -0.40 -9.62
N GLN A 54 -14.12 -1.14 -9.58
CA GLN A 54 -13.64 -1.97 -10.68
C GLN A 54 -13.63 -3.46 -10.30
N LEU A 55 -13.81 -4.28 -11.33
CA LEU A 55 -13.74 -5.73 -11.23
C LEU A 55 -12.30 -6.19 -10.99
N ILE A 56 -12.05 -6.86 -9.87
CA ILE A 56 -10.79 -7.57 -9.61
C ILE A 56 -10.82 -8.88 -10.41
N ASP A 57 -10.18 -8.88 -11.58
CA ASP A 57 -10.09 -10.04 -12.47
C ASP A 57 -8.72 -10.75 -12.41
N GLY A 58 -7.85 -10.33 -11.47
CA GLY A 58 -6.48 -10.80 -11.30
C GLY A 58 -5.47 -10.23 -12.31
N LYS A 59 -5.89 -9.38 -13.26
CA LYS A 59 -5.00 -8.78 -14.27
C LYS A 59 -4.66 -7.33 -14.01
N ARG A 60 -5.62 -6.56 -13.49
CA ARG A 60 -5.44 -5.10 -13.26
C ARG A 60 -5.35 -4.73 -11.79
N ASN A 61 -5.92 -5.53 -10.89
CA ASN A 61 -5.90 -5.38 -9.43
C ASN A 61 -6.23 -3.96 -8.90
N LEU A 62 -6.71 -3.06 -9.76
CA LEU A 62 -7.29 -1.76 -9.45
C LEU A 62 -8.69 -2.03 -8.91
N VAL A 63 -8.94 -1.61 -7.68
CA VAL A 63 -10.21 -1.88 -6.97
C VAL A 63 -11.16 -0.72 -7.13
N ALA A 64 -10.65 0.50 -7.05
CA ALA A 64 -11.46 1.68 -7.27
C ALA A 64 -10.62 2.85 -7.78
N SER A 65 -11.31 3.80 -8.39
CA SER A 65 -10.76 5.10 -8.71
C SER A 65 -11.79 6.18 -8.43
N TRP A 66 -11.33 7.36 -8.03
CA TRP A 66 -12.18 8.54 -7.93
C TRP A 66 -11.37 9.79 -8.25
N SER A 67 -12.08 10.85 -8.62
CA SER A 67 -11.45 12.10 -9.04
C SER A 67 -12.13 13.28 -8.37
N ASP A 68 -11.34 14.15 -7.75
CA ASP A 68 -11.73 15.48 -7.29
C ASP A 68 -10.79 16.56 -7.86
N GLU A 69 -10.02 17.22 -6.98
CA GLU A 69 -8.82 18.01 -7.29
C GLU A 69 -7.65 17.10 -7.72
N TYR A 70 -7.62 15.86 -7.21
CA TYR A 70 -6.65 14.83 -7.57
C TYR A 70 -7.34 13.60 -8.17
N ASP A 71 -6.56 12.78 -8.87
CA ASP A 71 -6.98 11.46 -9.35
C ASP A 71 -6.40 10.38 -8.44
N TYR A 72 -7.28 9.56 -7.86
CA TYR A 72 -6.91 8.51 -6.91
C TYR A 72 -7.13 7.14 -7.54
N HIS A 73 -6.12 6.27 -7.38
CA HIS A 73 -6.19 4.88 -7.81
C HIS A 73 -5.83 3.98 -6.64
N ILE A 74 -6.75 3.13 -6.20
CA ILE A 74 -6.52 2.15 -5.13
C ILE A 74 -6.42 0.74 -5.71
N TYR A 75 -5.31 0.08 -5.42
CA TYR A 75 -5.00 -1.27 -5.84
C TYR A 75 -4.95 -2.22 -4.63
N HIS A 76 -5.25 -3.49 -4.86
CA HIS A 76 -5.17 -4.57 -3.87
C HIS A 76 -4.27 -5.69 -4.37
N ASP A 77 -3.40 -6.22 -3.51
CA ASP A 77 -2.47 -7.32 -3.86
C ASP A 77 -1.73 -7.04 -5.19
N SER A 78 -1.14 -5.84 -5.30
CA SER A 78 -0.62 -5.32 -6.57
C SER A 78 0.57 -4.39 -6.38
N THR A 79 1.43 -4.33 -7.39
CA THR A 79 2.51 -3.34 -7.49
C THR A 79 2.03 -2.00 -8.06
N GLY A 80 0.72 -1.86 -8.29
CA GLY A 80 0.09 -0.63 -8.78
C GLY A 80 0.10 -0.49 -10.28
N SER A 81 0.23 0.75 -10.74
CA SER A 81 0.43 1.11 -12.13
C SER A 81 1.83 0.71 -12.60
N LYS A 82 2.16 1.06 -13.85
CA LYS A 82 3.52 0.89 -14.40
C LYS A 82 4.49 1.98 -13.95
N GLU A 83 4.00 2.98 -13.22
CA GLU A 83 4.83 4.09 -12.74
C GLU A 83 5.65 3.68 -11.52
N LEU A 84 5.27 2.59 -10.83
CA LEU A 84 5.97 2.08 -9.65
C LEU A 84 6.61 0.71 -9.90
N GLN A 85 7.78 0.51 -9.28
CA GLN A 85 8.52 -0.74 -9.33
C GLN A 85 8.83 -1.22 -7.91
N PHE A 86 8.24 -2.36 -7.55
CA PHE A 86 8.51 -3.08 -6.30
C PHE A 86 9.45 -4.26 -6.54
N SER A 87 10.59 -4.01 -7.18
CA SER A 87 11.60 -5.04 -7.41
C SER A 87 12.99 -4.46 -7.55
N ILE A 88 13.97 -5.13 -6.94
CA ILE A 88 15.39 -4.82 -7.06
C ILE A 88 16.06 -5.98 -7.79
N SER A 89 16.82 -5.67 -8.84
CA SER A 89 17.50 -6.71 -9.61
C SER A 89 18.82 -7.13 -8.97
N THR A 90 19.28 -8.35 -9.23
CA THR A 90 20.61 -8.78 -8.80
C THR A 90 21.74 -8.03 -9.50
N GLU A 91 21.46 -7.41 -10.66
CA GLU A 91 22.47 -6.64 -11.40
C GLU A 91 22.69 -5.27 -10.77
N GLU A 92 21.61 -4.57 -10.44
CA GLU A 92 21.63 -3.32 -9.67
C GLU A 92 22.41 -3.47 -8.36
N VAL A 93 22.16 -4.56 -7.64
CA VAL A 93 22.80 -4.82 -6.35
C VAL A 93 24.29 -5.20 -6.48
N ARG A 94 24.75 -5.65 -7.66
CA ARG A 94 26.17 -5.94 -7.92
C ARG A 94 27.03 -4.69 -8.02
N GLU A 95 26.43 -3.55 -8.37
CA GLU A 95 27.14 -2.28 -8.45
C GLU A 95 27.59 -1.79 -7.06
N THR A 96 26.94 -2.27 -6.00
CA THR A 96 27.30 -1.98 -4.60
C THR A 96 28.39 -2.93 -4.09
N TYR A 97 29.53 -2.39 -3.65
CA TYR A 97 30.65 -3.19 -3.14
C TYR A 97 30.44 -3.57 -1.67
N HIS A 98 29.72 -4.67 -1.43
CA HIS A 98 29.77 -5.35 -0.13
C HIS A 98 29.98 -6.87 -0.29
N PRO A 99 30.96 -7.49 0.39
CA PRO A 99 31.29 -8.91 0.20
C PRO A 99 30.10 -9.86 0.41
N TYR A 100 29.26 -9.60 1.41
CA TYR A 100 28.07 -10.40 1.67
C TYR A 100 27.08 -10.36 0.50
N ILE A 101 26.84 -9.17 -0.06
CA ILE A 101 25.91 -8.96 -1.16
C ILE A 101 26.37 -9.72 -2.40
N LYS A 102 27.66 -9.58 -2.75
CA LYS A 102 28.27 -10.35 -3.83
C LYS A 102 28.09 -11.86 -3.63
N LYS A 103 28.39 -12.37 -2.43
CA LYS A 103 28.23 -13.81 -2.12
C LYS A 103 26.79 -14.28 -2.21
N LYS A 104 25.82 -13.45 -1.81
CA LYS A 104 24.40 -13.76 -1.93
C LYS A 104 23.98 -13.86 -3.40
N VAL A 105 24.36 -12.90 -4.24
CA VAL A 105 24.09 -12.93 -5.68
C VAL A 105 24.78 -14.13 -6.36
N ASP A 106 26.05 -14.41 -6.04
CA ASP A 106 26.77 -15.58 -6.54
C ASP A 106 26.06 -16.89 -6.15
N SER A 107 25.55 -16.98 -4.92
CA SER A 107 24.78 -18.13 -4.43
C SER A 107 23.48 -18.34 -5.21
N MET A 108 22.76 -17.25 -5.54
CA MET A 108 21.53 -17.31 -6.32
C MET A 108 21.81 -17.83 -7.73
N LYS A 109 22.82 -17.26 -8.41
CA LYS A 109 23.25 -17.73 -9.74
C LYS A 109 23.64 -19.20 -9.72
N ARG A 110 24.49 -19.60 -8.78
CA ARG A 110 24.92 -20.99 -8.64
C ARG A 110 23.75 -21.94 -8.40
N SER A 111 22.75 -21.53 -7.61
CA SER A 111 21.56 -22.35 -7.36
C SER A 111 20.73 -22.53 -8.62
N ALA A 112 20.56 -21.48 -9.43
CA ALA A 112 19.87 -21.56 -10.71
C ALA A 112 20.59 -22.47 -11.71
N ASP A 113 21.92 -22.36 -11.82
CA ASP A 113 22.75 -23.22 -12.69
C ASP A 113 22.63 -24.71 -12.29
N LEU A 114 22.70 -24.99 -10.99
CA LEU A 114 22.55 -26.35 -10.46
C LEU A 114 21.13 -26.89 -10.66
N ALA A 115 20.10 -26.05 -10.47
CA ALA A 115 18.72 -26.46 -10.69
C ALA A 115 18.45 -26.79 -12.16
N SER A 116 18.99 -25.98 -13.08
CA SER A 116 18.91 -26.24 -14.52
C SER A 116 19.58 -27.56 -14.89
N THR A 117 20.73 -27.86 -14.26
CA THR A 117 21.48 -29.10 -14.48
C THR A 117 20.79 -30.33 -13.89
N PHE A 118 20.31 -30.26 -12.65
CA PHE A 118 19.79 -31.43 -11.93
C PHE A 118 18.30 -31.68 -12.14
N PHE A 119 17.53 -30.65 -12.45
CA PHE A 119 16.07 -30.73 -12.53
C PHE A 119 15.51 -30.26 -13.87
N GLU A 120 16.35 -29.86 -14.83
CA GLU A 120 15.93 -29.26 -16.12
C GLU A 120 14.95 -28.08 -15.92
N ARG A 121 15.09 -27.38 -14.79
CA ARG A 121 14.23 -26.28 -14.36
C ARG A 121 15.07 -25.07 -13.99
N ASN A 122 14.65 -23.90 -14.46
CA ASN A 122 15.25 -22.64 -14.04
C ASN A 122 14.59 -22.18 -12.73
N VAL A 123 15.42 -21.71 -11.81
CA VAL A 123 14.96 -21.01 -10.60
C VAL A 123 15.21 -19.53 -10.81
N GLU A 124 14.30 -18.69 -10.30
CA GLU A 124 14.44 -17.24 -10.36
C GLU A 124 15.75 -16.80 -9.67
N SER A 125 16.55 -16.00 -10.37
CA SER A 125 17.86 -15.56 -9.90
C SER A 125 18.21 -14.13 -10.31
N LYS A 126 17.33 -13.43 -11.03
CA LYS A 126 17.54 -12.07 -11.53
C LYS A 126 16.94 -11.02 -10.60
N THR A 127 15.99 -11.43 -9.76
CA THR A 127 15.35 -10.56 -8.77
C THR A 127 15.97 -10.80 -7.39
N PHE A 128 16.61 -9.77 -6.83
CA PHE A 128 17.18 -9.80 -5.48
C PHE A 128 16.11 -9.60 -4.41
N TRP A 129 15.18 -8.67 -4.68
CA TRP A 129 14.01 -8.41 -3.84
C TRP A 129 12.80 -8.12 -4.73
N SER A 130 11.63 -8.53 -4.26
CA SER A 130 10.34 -8.18 -4.86
C SER A 130 9.31 -8.03 -3.76
N GLY A 131 8.51 -6.97 -3.85
CA GLY A 131 7.41 -6.69 -2.95
C GLY A 131 6.06 -6.70 -3.66
N ARG A 132 5.01 -6.94 -2.89
CA ARG A 132 3.62 -6.76 -3.31
C ARG A 132 2.84 -6.31 -2.08
N PRO A 133 2.52 -5.02 -1.96
CA PRO A 133 1.72 -4.55 -0.84
C PRO A 133 0.28 -5.05 -0.98
N ASP A 134 -0.37 -5.23 0.17
CA ASP A 134 -1.79 -5.60 0.22
C ASP A 134 -2.66 -4.46 -0.32
N ILE A 135 -2.28 -3.21 -0.05
CA ILE A 135 -3.00 -2.02 -0.50
C ILE A 135 -1.98 -1.03 -1.05
N LEU A 136 -2.29 -0.42 -2.19
CA LEU A 136 -1.50 0.66 -2.76
C LEU A 136 -2.44 1.76 -3.25
N ILE A 137 -2.19 2.99 -2.87
CA ILE A 137 -2.92 4.16 -3.37
C ILE A 137 -1.94 5.07 -4.08
N GLU A 138 -2.22 5.37 -5.34
CA GLU A 138 -1.52 6.38 -6.12
C GLU A 138 -2.41 7.60 -6.25
N VAL A 139 -1.86 8.79 -5.97
CA VAL A 139 -2.57 10.07 -6.06
C VAL A 139 -1.84 10.95 -7.07
N TYR A 140 -2.55 11.33 -8.12
CA TYR A 140 -2.03 12.14 -9.21
C TYR A 140 -2.64 13.53 -9.19
N GLU A 141 -1.83 14.55 -9.44
CA GLU A 141 -2.34 15.89 -9.70
C GLU A 141 -3.04 15.91 -11.06
N LYS A 142 -4.32 16.31 -11.06
CA LYS A 142 -5.20 16.17 -12.22
C LYS A 142 -4.78 17.02 -13.42
N GLU A 143 -4.18 18.18 -13.17
CA GLU A 143 -3.77 19.10 -14.23
C GLU A 143 -2.49 18.66 -14.94
N THR A 144 -1.53 18.13 -14.18
CA THR A 144 -0.19 17.77 -14.67
C THR A 144 -0.07 16.28 -14.99
N GLY A 145 -0.89 15.44 -14.35
CA GLY A 145 -0.76 13.98 -14.35
C GLY A 145 0.44 13.48 -13.54
N GLU A 146 1.06 14.34 -12.72
CA GLU A 146 2.22 13.99 -11.91
C GLU A 146 1.80 13.21 -10.66
N LEU A 147 2.54 12.15 -10.33
CA LEU A 147 2.34 11.38 -9.11
C LEU A 147 2.80 12.23 -7.91
N GLN A 148 1.85 12.69 -7.10
CA GLN A 148 2.12 13.55 -5.95
C GLN A 148 2.25 12.77 -4.65
N LYS A 149 1.54 11.64 -4.55
CA LYS A 149 1.53 10.85 -3.30
C LYS A 149 1.35 9.36 -3.55
N VAL A 150 2.03 8.58 -2.72
CA VAL A 150 1.89 7.13 -2.64
C VAL A 150 1.58 6.71 -1.21
N VAL A 151 0.51 5.95 -1.03
CA VAL A 151 0.18 5.31 0.25
C VAL A 151 0.34 3.80 0.09
N ILE A 152 1.19 3.20 0.91
CA ILE A 152 1.45 1.75 0.92
C ILE A 152 0.80 1.17 2.18
N GLY A 153 -0.03 0.16 2.01
CA GLY A 153 -0.74 -0.51 3.07
C GLY A 153 -0.39 -1.99 3.19
N GLU A 154 -0.18 -2.44 4.42
CA GLU A 154 0.01 -3.85 4.78
C GLU A 154 -1.05 -4.25 5.79
N VAL A 155 -1.65 -5.43 5.63
CA VAL A 155 -2.78 -5.88 6.42
C VAL A 155 -2.44 -7.19 7.12
N LYS A 156 -2.52 -7.21 8.45
CA LYS A 156 -2.36 -8.42 9.24
C LYS A 156 -3.61 -8.69 10.06
N HIS A 157 -4.35 -9.75 9.72
CA HIS A 157 -5.46 -10.23 10.54
C HIS A 157 -4.94 -10.96 11.79
N THR A 158 -4.40 -10.20 12.73
CA THR A 158 -3.75 -10.74 13.93
C THR A 158 -3.98 -9.88 15.15
N LYS A 159 -3.90 -10.52 16.32
CA LYS A 159 -3.77 -9.86 17.63
C LYS A 159 -2.37 -10.06 18.22
N ASN A 160 -1.50 -10.78 17.51
CA ASN A 160 -0.16 -11.11 17.96
C ASN A 160 0.81 -10.03 17.48
N VAL A 161 1.49 -9.39 18.44
CA VAL A 161 2.45 -8.30 18.19
C VAL A 161 3.60 -8.75 17.28
N ASP A 162 4.13 -9.96 17.44
CA ASP A 162 5.23 -10.46 16.60
C ASP A 162 4.81 -10.58 15.12
N TYR A 163 3.55 -10.95 14.87
CA TYR A 163 3.00 -11.01 13.51
C TYR A 163 2.76 -9.61 12.94
N ALA A 164 2.27 -8.67 13.76
CA ALA A 164 2.15 -7.27 13.37
C ALA A 164 3.53 -6.66 13.05
N MET A 165 4.56 -6.95 13.86
CA MET A 165 5.93 -6.51 13.62
C MET A 165 6.54 -7.08 12.34
N LYS A 166 6.15 -8.29 11.93
CA LYS A 166 6.54 -8.83 10.61
C LYS A 166 5.91 -8.00 9.50
N GLY A 167 4.61 -7.70 9.58
CA GLY A 167 3.95 -6.81 8.64
C GLY A 167 4.54 -5.40 8.60
N LEU A 168 4.89 -4.84 9.77
CA LEU A 168 5.57 -3.54 9.83
C LEU A 168 6.89 -3.55 9.06
N ARG A 169 7.67 -4.62 9.17
CA ARG A 169 8.93 -4.77 8.44
C ARG A 169 8.70 -4.87 6.94
N GLU A 170 7.71 -5.66 6.51
CA GLU A 170 7.33 -5.78 5.10
C GLU A 170 6.91 -4.41 4.54
N LEU A 171 6.08 -3.66 5.28
CA LEU A 171 5.67 -2.31 4.92
C LEU A 171 6.86 -1.35 4.77
N VAL A 172 7.79 -1.36 5.72
CA VAL A 172 8.99 -0.51 5.66
C VAL A 172 9.89 -0.92 4.49
N ASP A 173 10.09 -2.22 4.24
CA ASP A 173 10.83 -2.70 3.08
C ASP A 173 10.19 -2.18 1.77
N TYR A 174 8.86 -2.14 1.67
CA TYR A 174 8.18 -1.56 0.51
C TYR A 174 8.45 -0.07 0.36
N MET A 175 8.37 0.70 1.45
CA MET A 175 8.60 2.15 1.43
C MET A 175 10.05 2.50 1.07
N GLU A 176 11.02 1.74 1.56
CA GLU A 176 12.44 1.98 1.32
C GLU A 176 12.91 1.50 -0.06
N LEU A 177 12.25 0.49 -0.64
CA LEU A 177 12.73 -0.17 -1.87
C LEU A 177 11.85 0.08 -3.10
N VAL A 178 10.73 0.82 -2.95
CA VAL A 178 9.90 1.21 -4.09
C VAL A 178 10.61 2.26 -4.94
N LYS A 179 10.58 2.05 -6.25
CA LYS A 179 11.18 2.96 -7.23
C LYS A 179 10.15 3.50 -8.20
N GLY A 180 10.42 4.70 -8.70
CA GLY A 180 9.70 5.25 -9.84
C GLY A 180 10.09 4.56 -11.14
N ARG A 181 9.40 4.90 -12.22
CA ARG A 181 9.68 4.40 -13.57
C ARG A 181 11.07 4.78 -14.09
N ASP A 182 11.61 5.89 -13.62
CA ASP A 182 12.98 6.34 -13.85
C ASP A 182 14.04 5.46 -13.17
N GLY A 183 13.62 4.60 -12.24
CA GLY A 183 14.50 3.74 -11.45
C GLY A 183 15.09 4.43 -10.22
N GLU A 184 14.62 5.62 -9.86
CA GLU A 184 15.00 6.31 -8.63
C GLU A 184 14.12 5.89 -7.46
N TYR A 185 14.67 5.89 -6.24
CA TYR A 185 13.91 5.54 -5.03
C TYR A 185 12.94 6.65 -4.67
N LEU A 186 11.67 6.30 -4.43
CA LEU A 186 10.65 7.31 -4.18
C LEU A 186 10.79 8.02 -2.84
N ASN A 187 11.37 7.36 -1.83
CA ASN A 187 11.60 7.97 -0.51
C ASN A 187 12.74 9.02 -0.53
N GLU A 188 13.49 9.12 -1.63
CA GLU A 188 14.53 10.14 -1.83
C GLU A 188 14.01 11.37 -2.59
N ARG A 189 12.75 11.35 -3.05
CA ARG A 189 12.13 12.45 -3.79
C ARG A 189 11.48 13.46 -2.85
N ASP A 190 11.87 14.73 -2.99
CA ASP A 190 11.31 15.85 -2.22
C ASP A 190 9.93 16.30 -2.74
N ASP A 191 9.58 15.96 -3.97
CA ASP A 191 8.35 16.35 -4.67
C ASP A 191 7.22 15.33 -4.56
N LEU A 192 7.43 14.24 -3.81
CA LEU A 192 6.45 13.17 -3.63
C LEU A 192 6.24 12.85 -2.15
N GLU A 193 4.98 12.81 -1.73
CA GLU A 193 4.63 12.39 -0.38
C GLU A 193 4.49 10.86 -0.30
N MET A 194 5.18 10.23 0.65
CA MET A 194 5.03 8.79 0.91
C MET A 194 4.46 8.52 2.30
N GLU A 195 3.47 7.63 2.38
CA GLU A 195 2.88 7.18 3.63
C GLU A 195 2.78 5.66 3.73
N GLY A 196 3.03 5.14 4.93
CA GLY A 196 2.82 3.73 5.27
C GLY A 196 1.64 3.54 6.23
N MET A 197 0.83 2.52 5.99
CA MET A 197 -0.29 2.15 6.87
C MET A 197 -0.27 0.65 7.18
N LEU A 198 -0.03 0.29 8.45
CA LEU A 198 -0.18 -1.09 8.91
C LEU A 198 -1.57 -1.27 9.52
N PHE A 199 -2.40 -2.08 8.90
CA PHE A 199 -3.73 -2.42 9.39
C PHE A 199 -3.70 -3.73 10.17
N VAL A 200 -4.16 -3.70 11.42
CA VAL A 200 -4.13 -4.87 12.31
C VAL A 200 -5.50 -5.23 12.83
N GLY A 201 -5.61 -6.46 13.33
CA GLY A 201 -6.80 -6.94 14.03
C GLY A 201 -7.07 -6.19 15.33
N ASP A 202 -7.93 -6.78 16.15
CA ASP A 202 -8.41 -6.19 17.40
C ASP A 202 -7.31 -6.20 18.50
N MET A 203 -6.39 -5.23 18.43
CA MET A 203 -5.27 -5.00 19.37
C MET A 203 -5.07 -3.52 19.69
N GLU A 204 -4.41 -3.21 20.80
CA GLU A 204 -4.08 -1.85 21.22
C GLU A 204 -2.80 -1.37 20.54
N VAL A 205 -2.84 -0.19 19.94
CA VAL A 205 -1.74 0.38 19.15
C VAL A 205 -1.61 1.88 19.43
N GLU A 206 -0.39 2.40 19.32
CA GLU A 206 -0.18 3.85 19.34
C GLU A 206 -0.77 4.49 18.08
N LYS A 207 -1.52 5.59 18.24
CA LYS A 207 -2.22 6.28 17.15
C LYS A 207 -1.37 7.35 16.45
N GLU A 208 -0.16 7.56 16.93
CA GLU A 208 0.73 8.60 16.41
C GLU A 208 1.43 8.12 15.14
N LYS A 209 1.38 8.93 14.09
CA LYS A 209 2.17 8.71 12.87
C LYS A 209 3.64 8.98 13.18
N ARG A 210 4.54 8.04 12.87
CA ARG A 210 5.99 8.18 13.05
C ARG A 210 6.71 7.76 11.78
N GLN A 211 7.66 8.58 11.34
CA GLN A 211 8.49 8.29 10.15
C GLN A 211 7.64 7.94 8.90
N GLY A 212 6.57 8.69 8.65
CA GLY A 212 5.68 8.39 7.52
C GLY A 212 4.70 7.22 7.76
N VAL A 213 4.85 6.46 8.85
CA VAL A 213 4.07 5.23 9.11
C VAL A 213 3.01 5.44 10.19
N SER A 214 1.83 4.85 9.98
CA SER A 214 0.75 4.75 10.97
C SER A 214 0.31 3.30 11.16
N VAL A 215 -0.16 2.96 12.36
CA VAL A 215 -0.75 1.65 12.67
C VAL A 215 -2.22 1.85 13.03
N VAL A 216 -3.10 1.11 12.37
CA VAL A 216 -4.56 1.26 12.52
C VAL A 216 -5.16 -0.08 12.93
N SER A 217 -5.85 -0.10 14.07
CA SER A 217 -6.53 -1.28 14.60
C SER A 217 -8.02 -1.27 14.28
N VAL A 218 -8.63 -2.44 14.09
CA VAL A 218 -10.10 -2.56 13.98
C VAL A 218 -10.81 -1.97 15.20
N ARG A 219 -10.15 -1.93 16.37
CA ARG A 219 -10.68 -1.29 17.59
C ARG A 219 -11.01 0.18 17.36
N ASP A 220 -10.15 0.87 16.61
CA ASP A 220 -10.24 2.31 16.42
C ASP A 220 -11.38 2.72 15.48
N VAL A 221 -11.85 1.78 14.67
CA VAL A 221 -12.94 2.00 13.70
C VAL A 221 -14.33 1.83 14.33
N GLY A 222 -14.42 1.26 15.54
CA GLY A 222 -15.67 0.92 16.21
C GLY A 222 -16.07 1.83 17.39
N CYS A 223 -15.23 2.80 17.78
CA CYS A 223 -15.49 3.67 18.94
C CYS A 223 -16.29 4.94 18.64
N GLU A 224 -16.82 5.12 17.43
CA GLU A 224 -17.81 6.18 17.15
C GLU A 224 -19.21 5.75 17.58
N VAL A 225 -19.42 5.56 18.89
CA VAL A 225 -20.77 5.64 19.46
C VAL A 225 -20.67 6.41 20.77
N GLU A 226 -21.37 7.54 20.78
CA GLU A 226 -21.60 8.50 21.87
C GLU A 226 -20.58 9.63 22.06
N GLY A 227 -21.05 10.85 21.73
CA GLY A 227 -20.66 12.06 22.44
C GLY A 227 -19.65 12.97 21.75
N THR A 228 -20.18 13.96 21.01
CA THR A 228 -19.64 15.33 20.89
C THR A 228 -18.15 15.52 20.59
N GLY A 229 -17.86 15.91 19.34
CA GLY A 229 -16.84 16.92 19.04
C GLY A 229 -15.44 16.40 18.74
N LYS A 230 -15.03 16.60 17.48
CA LYS A 230 -13.64 16.61 16.97
C LYS A 230 -12.79 15.38 17.35
N GLY A 231 -12.85 14.34 16.53
CA GLY A 231 -11.89 13.23 16.55
C GLY A 231 -11.26 13.04 15.17
N LYS A 232 -9.96 13.34 15.06
CA LYS A 232 -9.12 12.92 13.92
C LYS A 232 -8.90 11.41 14.03
N THR A 233 -9.53 10.63 13.16
CA THR A 233 -9.28 9.19 13.05
C THR A 233 -9.25 8.79 11.58
N GLY A 234 -8.11 8.26 11.12
CA GLY A 234 -7.98 7.46 9.89
C GLY A 234 -8.42 8.10 8.58
N SER A 235 -8.46 9.43 8.50
CA SER A 235 -8.82 10.14 7.27
C SER A 235 -7.55 10.63 6.58
N LEU A 236 -7.52 10.56 5.23
CA LEU A 236 -6.55 11.29 4.41
C LEU A 236 -6.67 12.83 4.62
N SER A 237 -7.54 13.31 5.52
CA SER A 237 -7.74 14.71 5.97
C SER A 237 -6.49 15.51 6.35
N GLY A 238 -5.30 14.91 6.44
CA GLY A 238 -4.04 15.66 6.50
C GLY A 238 -3.73 16.45 5.21
N LEU A 239 -4.44 16.19 4.11
CA LEU A 239 -4.22 16.75 2.77
C LEU A 239 -4.63 18.22 2.56
N LYS A 240 -5.13 18.95 3.58
CA LYS A 240 -5.62 20.33 3.39
C LYS A 240 -4.69 21.47 3.84
N ASP A 241 -3.61 21.17 4.55
CA ASP A 241 -2.67 22.21 5.04
C ASP A 241 -1.33 22.12 4.31
N GLY A 242 -1.34 22.49 3.03
CA GLY A 242 -0.16 22.87 2.26
C GLY A 242 -0.23 24.37 1.95
N ASP A 243 0.07 25.21 2.93
CA ASP A 243 0.19 26.67 2.71
C ASP A 243 1.27 26.92 1.65
N ALA A 244 0.81 27.37 0.48
CA ALA A 244 1.66 27.90 -0.57
C ALA A 244 2.41 29.14 -0.07
N HIS A 245 3.62 28.96 0.44
CA HIS A 245 4.56 30.06 0.62
C HIS A 245 5.16 30.45 -0.74
N LEU A 246 4.38 31.22 -1.50
CA LEU A 246 4.87 32.08 -2.57
C LEU A 246 5.92 33.05 -1.99
N VAL A 247 7.20 32.73 -2.16
CA VAL A 247 8.30 33.67 -1.93
C VAL A 247 8.27 34.69 -3.07
N ASN A 248 7.64 35.83 -2.80
CA ASN A 248 7.62 37.00 -3.65
C ASN A 248 9.01 37.67 -3.67
N ARG A 249 9.90 37.28 -4.60
CA ARG A 249 11.10 38.08 -4.92
C ARG A 249 10.71 39.22 -5.86
N LYS A 250 10.24 40.32 -5.29
CA LYS A 250 10.32 41.64 -5.95
C LYS A 250 11.79 42.03 -6.07
N GLY A 251 12.18 42.37 -7.28
CA GLY A 251 13.53 42.82 -7.64
C GLY A 251 13.95 44.11 -6.95
N ARG A 252 15.25 44.38 -7.05
CA ARG A 252 15.82 45.71 -6.91
C ARG A 252 16.91 45.88 -7.96
N SER A 253 16.65 46.79 -8.89
CA SER A 253 17.70 47.52 -9.62
C SER A 253 18.63 48.19 -8.61
N ASN A 254 19.93 47.96 -8.75
CA ASN A 254 20.87 48.90 -9.35
C ASN A 254 22.17 48.17 -9.67
#